data_AF-V4JBQ6-F1
#
_entry.id   AF-V4JBQ6-F1
#
_cell.length_a   1.000
_cell.length_b   1.000
_cell.length_c   1.000
_cell.angle_alpha   90.00
_cell.angle_beta   90.00
_cell.angle_gamma   90.00
#
_symmetry.space_group_name_H-M   'P 1'
#
loop_
_entity.id
_entity.type
_entity.pdbx_description
1 polymer ?
#
loop_
_entity_poly.entity_id
_entity_poly.type
_entity_poly.pdbx_seq_one_letter_code
_entity_poly.pdbx_strand_id
1 'polypeptide(L)'
;MQCERLVKLIKTWYLNVQDETMAPARMVQFIKNHAANCPVCRQDPDLKAEIEQIAAFVLPETKIPKAARAKNEPAAAPKEPPSQENSHKNDDAEAAEPVK
;
A
#
# COMPACT_ATOMS: atom_id res chain seq x y z
N MET A 1 -9.87 24.02 -1.38
CA MET A 1 -10.28 23.38 -0.11
C MET A 1 -10.34 24.47 0.92
N GLN A 2 -11.48 24.64 1.59
CA GLN A 2 -11.71 25.78 2.51
C GLN A 2 -11.25 25.52 3.96
N CYS A 3 -10.88 24.28 4.30
CA CYS A 3 -10.50 23.92 5.67
C CYS A 3 -9.00 24.09 5.92
N GLU A 4 -8.60 25.18 6.59
CA GLU A 4 -7.19 25.44 6.93
C GLU A 4 -6.56 24.36 7.83
N ARG A 5 -7.36 23.72 8.69
CA ARG A 5 -6.88 22.62 9.54
C ARG A 5 -6.49 21.41 8.71
N LEU A 6 -7.30 21.04 7.72
CA LEU A 6 -7.01 19.95 6.81
C LEU A 6 -5.75 20.26 5.99
N VAL A 7 -5.59 21.49 5.50
CA VAL A 7 -4.39 21.90 4.75
C VAL A 7 -3.11 21.74 5.60
N LYS A 8 -3.14 22.12 6.88
CA LYS A 8 -1.99 21.92 7.79
C LYS A 8 -1.69 20.44 8.00
N LEU A 9 -2.72 19.62 8.24
CA LEU A 9 -2.57 18.17 8.41
C LEU A 9 -2.00 17.50 7.16
N ILE A 10 -2.48 17.86 5.98
CA ILE A 10 -1.98 17.35 4.70
C ILE A 10 -0.48 17.62 4.56
N LYS A 11 -0.02 18.84 4.86
CA LYS A 11 1.41 19.18 4.81
C LYS A 11 2.23 18.32 5.77
N THR A 12 1.76 18.15 7.02
CA THR A 12 2.42 17.30 8.00
C THR A 12 2.46 15.84 7.54
N TRP A 13 1.34 15.28 7.10
CA TRP A 13 1.28 13.89 6.61
C TRP A 13 2.15 13.70 5.38
N TYR A 14 2.20 14.67 4.48
CA TYR A 14 3.08 14.63 3.31
C TYR A 14 4.56 14.55 3.70
N LEU A 15 5.00 15.32 4.70
CA LEU A 15 6.36 15.22 5.22
C LEU A 15 6.63 13.83 5.84
N ASN A 16 5.67 13.26 6.56
CA ASN A 16 5.82 11.89 7.09
C ASN A 16 5.85 10.83 5.98
N VAL A 17 5.16 11.06 4.86
CA VAL A 17 5.26 10.21 3.67
C VAL A 17 6.64 10.33 3.02
N GLN A 18 7.19 11.55 2.94
CA GLN A 18 8.53 11.80 2.43
C GLN A 18 9.62 11.18 3.31
N ASP A 19 9.41 11.19 4.63
CA ASP A 19 10.31 10.59 5.64
C ASP A 19 10.11 9.07 5.79
N GLU A 20 9.28 8.46 4.94
CA GLU A 20 8.94 7.01 4.96
C GLU A 20 8.30 6.50 6.26
N THR A 21 7.97 7.39 7.20
CA THR A 21 7.28 7.08 8.47
C THR A 21 5.79 6.84 8.31
N MET A 22 5.23 7.18 7.15
CA MET A 22 3.82 6.97 6.82
C MET A 22 3.64 6.48 5.38
N ALA A 23 2.87 5.41 5.20
CA ALA A 23 2.50 4.98 3.86
C ALA A 23 1.56 6.00 3.18
N PRO A 24 1.76 6.33 1.90
CA PRO A 24 0.94 7.32 1.19
C PRO A 24 -0.55 6.93 1.11
N ALA A 25 -0.88 5.63 1.03
CA ALA A 25 -2.25 5.15 1.13
C ALA A 25 -2.92 5.51 2.48
N ARG A 26 -2.14 5.53 3.57
CA ARG A 26 -2.60 5.88 4.92
C ARG A 26 -2.88 7.38 5.04
N MET A 27 -2.05 8.22 4.43
CA MET A 27 -2.31 9.66 4.33
C MET A 27 -3.67 9.94 3.66
N VAL A 28 -3.97 9.27 2.54
CA VAL A 28 -5.27 9.43 1.85
C VAL A 28 -6.45 9.01 2.74
N GLN A 29 -6.30 7.95 3.54
CA GLN A 29 -7.34 7.57 4.50
C GLN A 29 -7.56 8.63 5.58
N PHE A 30 -6.49 9.23 6.10
CA PHE A 30 -6.62 10.30 7.10
C PHE A 30 -7.33 11.54 6.54
N ILE A 31 -7.05 11.91 5.30
CA ILE A 31 -7.74 12.99 4.60
C ILE A 31 -9.25 12.70 4.51
N LYS A 32 -9.62 11.49 4.07
CA LYS A 32 -11.03 11.07 3.99
C LYS A 32 -11.73 11.05 5.34
N ASN A 33 -11.04 10.56 6.38
CA ASN A 33 -11.58 10.53 7.74
C ASN A 33 -11.78 11.93 8.32
N HIS A 34 -10.86 12.86 8.05
CA HIS A 34 -11.03 14.25 8.45
C HIS A 34 -12.22 14.89 7.72
N ALA A 35 -12.33 14.67 6.40
CA ALA A 35 -13.43 15.19 5.60
C ALA A 35 -14.80 14.74 6.11
N ALA A 36 -14.94 13.49 6.52
CA ALA A 36 -16.18 12.95 7.08
C ALA A 36 -16.55 13.60 8.43
N ASN A 37 -15.57 13.87 9.27
CA ASN A 37 -15.80 14.37 10.63
C ASN A 37 -15.86 15.91 10.72
N CYS A 38 -15.23 16.63 9.79
CA CYS A 38 -15.13 18.08 9.82
C CYS A 38 -16.35 18.76 9.16
N PRO A 39 -17.09 19.64 9.86
CA PRO A 39 -18.27 20.31 9.30
C PRO A 39 -17.92 21.28 8.16
N VAL A 40 -16.72 21.89 8.20
CA VAL A 40 -16.23 22.78 7.14
C VAL A 40 -15.97 21.99 5.86
N CYS A 41 -15.33 20.82 5.99
CA CYS A 41 -15.05 19.95 4.85
C CYS A 41 -16.33 19.39 4.24
N ARG A 42 -17.36 19.07 5.05
CA ARG A 42 -18.64 18.58 4.54
C ARG A 42 -19.43 19.59 3.72
N GLN A 43 -19.17 20.89 3.90
CA GLN A 43 -19.84 21.97 3.16
C GLN A 43 -19.09 22.39 1.90
N ASP A 44 -17.88 21.85 1.67
CA ASP A 44 -17.00 22.23 0.57
C ASP A 44 -17.24 21.32 -0.64
N PRO A 45 -17.90 21.80 -1.72
CA PRO A 45 -18.27 20.96 -2.86
C PRO A 45 -17.05 20.52 -3.69
N ASP A 46 -15.98 21.33 -3.69
CA ASP A 46 -14.74 21.08 -4.42
C ASP A 46 -13.80 20.09 -3.70
N LEU A 47 -14.06 19.81 -2.41
CA LEU A 47 -13.18 19.00 -1.57
C LEU A 47 -12.88 17.64 -2.18
N LYS A 48 -13.89 17.00 -2.78
CA LYS A 48 -13.74 15.66 -3.36
C LYS A 48 -12.71 15.67 -4.49
N ALA A 49 -12.79 16.64 -5.39
CA ALA A 49 -11.87 16.76 -6.51
C ALA A 49 -10.43 17.02 -6.03
N GLU A 50 -10.26 17.87 -5.01
CA GLU A 50 -8.94 18.16 -4.47
C GLU A 50 -8.32 16.97 -3.73
N ILE A 51 -9.11 16.17 -3.01
CA ILE A 51 -8.64 14.92 -2.40
C ILE A 51 -8.12 13.97 -3.47
N GLU A 52 -8.81 13.86 -4.60
CA GLU A 52 -8.37 13.04 -5.74
C GLU A 52 -7.06 13.56 -6.34
N GLN A 53 -6.90 14.88 -6.49
CA GLN A 53 -5.64 15.49 -6.96
C GLN A 53 -4.48 15.23 -6.00
N ILE A 54 -4.69 15.39 -4.69
CA ILE A 54 -3.66 15.10 -3.67
C ILE A 54 -3.31 13.61 -3.70
N ALA A 55 -4.31 12.73 -3.78
CA ALA A 55 -4.10 11.29 -3.83
C ALA A 55 -3.27 10.90 -5.07
N ALA A 56 -3.55 11.48 -6.24
CA ALA A 56 -2.77 11.22 -7.45
C ALA A 56 -1.32 11.75 -7.35
N PHE A 57 -1.10 12.85 -6.64
CA PHE A 57 0.24 13.40 -6.44
C PHE A 57 1.08 12.58 -5.47
N VAL A 58 0.48 12.18 -4.35
CA VAL A 58 1.17 11.47 -3.24
C VAL A 58 1.27 9.97 -3.49
N LEU A 59 0.32 9.42 -4.24
CA LEU A 59 0.33 8.06 -4.74
C LEU A 59 0.57 8.12 -6.25
N PRO A 60 1.77 8.49 -6.72
CA PRO A 60 2.07 8.40 -8.13
C PRO A 60 2.00 6.91 -8.46
N GLU A 61 0.88 6.47 -9.01
CA GLU A 61 0.83 5.24 -9.77
C GLU A 61 1.96 5.38 -10.79
N THR A 62 3.04 4.65 -10.55
CA THR A 62 3.93 4.24 -11.61
C THR A 62 3.01 3.74 -12.70
N LYS A 63 2.99 4.47 -13.81
CA LYS A 63 2.28 4.12 -15.03
C LYS A 63 2.89 2.83 -15.53
N ILE A 64 2.64 1.69 -14.87
CA ILE A 64 2.78 0.39 -15.49
C ILE A 64 1.46 0.22 -16.23
N PRO A 65 1.42 0.46 -17.55
CA PRO A 65 0.21 0.22 -18.31
C PRO A 65 -0.27 -1.21 -18.04
N LYS A 66 -1.43 -1.29 -17.40
CA LYS A 66 -2.21 -2.50 -17.18
C LYS A 66 -2.84 -2.96 -18.51
N ALA A 67 -2.06 -3.12 -19.58
CA ALA A 67 -2.55 -3.59 -20.88
C ALA A 67 -1.43 -3.96 -21.88
N ALA A 68 -0.82 -5.13 -21.70
CA ALA A 68 -0.52 -6.02 -22.83
C ALA A 68 -0.96 -7.43 -22.44
N ARG A 69 -2.26 -7.56 -22.14
CA ARG A 69 -2.97 -8.83 -22.04
C ARG A 69 -3.00 -9.41 -23.45
N ALA A 70 -1.94 -10.13 -23.81
CA ALA A 70 -1.88 -10.95 -25.00
C ALA A 70 -3.03 -11.97 -24.92
N LYS A 71 -4.08 -11.72 -25.70
CA LYS A 71 -5.14 -12.67 -25.96
C LYS A 71 -4.55 -13.73 -26.88
N ASN A 72 -4.07 -14.83 -26.32
CA ASN A 72 -4.01 -16.09 -27.04
C ASN A 72 -4.07 -17.25 -26.06
N GLU A 73 -5.28 -17.71 -25.78
CA GLU A 73 -5.50 -19.11 -25.42
C GLU A 73 -6.41 -19.67 -26.54
N PRO A 74 -6.17 -20.90 -27.00
CA PRO A 74 -6.77 -22.00 -26.26
C PRO A 74 -5.88 -23.25 -26.06
N ALA A 75 -5.96 -23.77 -24.84
CA ALA A 75 -6.18 -25.17 -24.45
C ALA A 75 -5.32 -26.30 -25.06
N ALA A 76 -4.48 -26.93 -24.22
CA ALA A 76 -4.38 -28.39 -24.12
C ALA A 76 -3.85 -28.77 -22.72
N ALA A 77 -4.57 -29.70 -22.08
CA ALA A 77 -4.40 -30.19 -20.71
C ALA A 77 -3.39 -31.38 -20.64
N PRO A 78 -3.36 -32.22 -19.58
CA PRO A 78 -2.87 -32.03 -18.21
C PRO A 78 -1.83 -33.13 -17.77
N LYS A 79 -1.39 -33.08 -16.49
CA LYS A 79 -0.77 -34.17 -15.65
C LYS A 79 0.74 -34.46 -15.90
N GLU A 80 1.68 -34.73 -14.98
CA GLU A 80 1.81 -35.22 -13.59
C GLU A 80 3.19 -34.74 -12.99
N PRO A 81 3.81 -35.40 -11.97
CA PRO A 81 3.73 -35.19 -10.51
C PRO A 81 5.04 -34.61 -9.90
N PRO A 82 5.14 -34.35 -8.57
CA PRO A 82 6.27 -33.62 -7.99
C PRO A 82 7.50 -34.53 -7.80
N SER A 83 8.66 -34.13 -8.32
CA SER A 83 9.92 -34.79 -7.99
C SER A 83 10.58 -34.13 -6.79
N GLN A 84 10.61 -34.89 -5.70
CA GLN A 84 11.54 -34.74 -4.59
C GLN A 84 13.01 -34.94 -5.05
N GLU A 85 13.91 -34.73 -4.08
CA GLU A 85 15.35 -35.00 -4.01
C GLU A 85 16.30 -33.85 -4.41
N ASN A 86 17.36 -33.52 -3.66
CA ASN A 86 17.95 -34.18 -2.49
C ASN A 86 18.77 -33.17 -1.66
N SER A 87 18.69 -33.35 -0.34
CA SER A 87 19.61 -33.02 0.75
C SER A 87 20.89 -32.22 0.45
N HIS A 88 21.13 -31.22 1.30
CA HIS A 88 22.30 -31.32 2.16
C HIS A 88 21.90 -31.10 3.61
N LYS A 89 22.13 -32.17 4.36
CA LYS A 89 21.95 -32.33 5.78
C LYS A 89 23.34 -32.48 6.38
N ASN A 90 23.67 -31.61 7.33
CA ASN A 90 24.47 -31.93 8.50
C ASN A 90 24.25 -30.74 9.45
N ASP A 91 23.38 -30.85 10.45
CA ASP A 91 23.54 -31.63 11.68
C ASP A 91 24.79 -31.24 12.47
N ASP A 92 24.50 -30.99 13.74
CA ASP A 92 25.28 -31.40 14.90
C ASP A 92 26.26 -30.37 15.49
N ALA A 93 26.29 -30.13 16.80
CA ALA A 93 25.35 -30.27 17.92
C ALA A 93 26.05 -29.67 19.15
N GLU A 94 25.26 -29.47 20.20
CA GLU A 94 25.65 -29.67 21.61
C GLU A 94 26.66 -28.68 22.24
N ALA A 95 26.54 -28.23 23.47
CA ALA A 95 25.83 -28.70 24.67
C ALA A 95 25.71 -27.46 25.61
N ALA A 96 24.91 -27.36 26.65
CA ALA A 96 24.03 -28.24 27.38
C ALA A 96 23.13 -27.34 28.25
N GLU A 97 21.94 -27.84 28.57
CA GLU A 97 21.02 -27.37 29.61
C GLU A 97 21.64 -27.61 31.03
N PRO A 98 20.89 -27.80 32.15
CA PRO A 98 19.57 -27.33 32.60
C PRO A 98 19.56 -26.83 34.08
N VAL A 99 18.44 -26.19 34.45
CA VAL A 99 17.64 -26.33 35.70
C VAL A 99 18.32 -26.52 37.06
N LYS A 100 17.98 -25.61 37.99
CA LYS A 100 17.35 -25.99 39.27
C LYS A 100 16.41 -24.90 39.77
#